data_AF-A0A3A9SLZ4-F1
#
_entry.id   AF-A0A3A9SLZ4-F1
#
_cell.length_a   1.000
_cell.length_b   1.000
_cell.length_c   1.000
_cell.angle_alpha   90.00
_cell.angle_beta   90.00
_cell.angle_gamma   90.00
#
_symmetry.space_group_name_H-M   'P 1'
#
loop_
_entity.id
_entity.type
_entity.pdbx_description
1 polymer ?
#
loop_
_entity_poly.entity_id
_entity_poly.type
_entity_poly.pdbx_seq_one_letter_code
_entity_poly.pdbx_strand_id
1 'polypeptide(L)'
;MIGSEFIPGQGLGNQLFVYITTRCIAMDKGTSFGFVNPGQIGNVFHSNKGMYFMDPIDLGKEISRDEMKDYRIYQEQEDRLYMGNSIHDMTNGCYISGADKALLDVEDGTLIYGNLQAQAYFDKYRDNIKEWLHVKEEADSHEYTSDDLCIINMRGGEYTNHPELYLDRKYYLNAIRNMKKVNPDMRFMVVTEDEESAKKVLPEYECHHFDMGKDYVTIKNARYLILSNSSFALVPVMSSTELKKAIAPKFWARHNVSDGYWSSEQNIYSFLTYQDRYGKLFSADECRQELEEYKNRSSLYRRRGKRPGSIRLFCQVIRRKCIYGAFYCRKIARSVERRLGIIKVYGA
;
A
#
# COMPACT_ATOMS: atom_id res chain seq x y z
N MET A 1 -15.90 -16.58 -18.89
CA MET A 1 -14.67 -16.19 -18.18
C MET A 1 -14.65 -14.74 -17.68
N ILE A 2 -14.16 -14.48 -16.47
CA ILE A 2 -13.75 -13.13 -16.01
C ILE A 2 -12.23 -12.97 -16.21
N GLY A 3 -11.75 -11.83 -16.67
CA GLY A 3 -10.31 -11.62 -16.82
C GLY A 3 -9.82 -10.25 -16.41
N SER A 4 -8.51 -10.05 -16.44
CA SER A 4 -7.86 -8.74 -16.32
C SER A 4 -6.53 -8.74 -17.08
N GLU A 5 -5.72 -7.71 -16.90
CA GLU A 5 -4.44 -7.55 -17.58
C GLU A 5 -3.36 -7.17 -16.58
N PHE A 6 -2.20 -7.82 -16.68
CA PHE A 6 -1.00 -7.33 -16.03
C PHE A 6 -0.34 -6.26 -16.89
N ILE A 7 -0.30 -5.03 -16.37
CA ILE A 7 0.16 -3.85 -17.09
C ILE A 7 1.67 -3.63 -16.81
N PRO A 8 2.51 -3.43 -17.83
CA PRO A 8 3.92 -3.09 -17.64
C PRO A 8 4.12 -1.87 -16.74
N GLY A 9 5.05 -1.98 -15.77
CA GLY A 9 5.32 -0.93 -14.79
C GLY A 9 4.45 -0.97 -13.53
N GLN A 10 3.45 -1.86 -13.47
CA GLN A 10 2.67 -2.09 -12.26
C GLN A 10 3.55 -2.75 -11.18
N GLY A 11 3.56 -2.20 -9.96
CA GLY A 11 4.27 -2.79 -8.82
C GLY A 11 3.66 -4.13 -8.38
N LEU A 12 4.47 -5.01 -7.78
CA LEU A 12 4.05 -6.38 -7.45
C LEU A 12 2.79 -6.45 -6.59
N GLY A 13 2.69 -5.61 -5.54
CA GLY A 13 1.49 -5.58 -4.70
C GLY A 13 0.21 -5.30 -5.50
N ASN A 14 0.27 -4.42 -6.50
CA ASN A 14 -0.87 -4.12 -7.36
C ASN A 14 -1.17 -5.28 -8.32
N GLN A 15 -0.14 -5.94 -8.88
CA GLN A 15 -0.32 -7.14 -9.70
C GLN A 15 -1.01 -8.25 -8.90
N LEU A 16 -0.61 -8.47 -7.65
CA LEU A 16 -1.23 -9.47 -6.78
C LEU A 16 -2.69 -9.12 -6.46
N PHE A 17 -3.05 -7.86 -6.25
CA PHE A 17 -4.45 -7.47 -6.08
C PHE A 17 -5.29 -7.65 -7.34
N VAL A 18 -4.75 -7.34 -8.52
CA VAL A 18 -5.40 -7.67 -9.81
C VAL A 18 -5.66 -9.17 -9.88
N TYR A 19 -4.65 -9.98 -9.60
CA TYR A 19 -4.76 -11.44 -9.57
C TYR A 19 -5.86 -11.93 -8.62
N ILE A 20 -5.78 -11.51 -7.35
CA ILE A 20 -6.69 -11.92 -6.28
C ILE A 20 -8.13 -11.53 -6.62
N THR A 21 -8.37 -10.26 -6.96
CA THR A 21 -9.71 -9.74 -7.18
C THR A 21 -10.36 -10.37 -8.41
N THR A 22 -9.64 -10.52 -9.52
CA THR A 22 -10.15 -11.21 -10.71
C THR A 22 -10.54 -12.65 -10.40
N ARG A 23 -9.69 -13.39 -9.68
CA ARG A 23 -9.97 -14.78 -9.31
C ARG A 23 -11.16 -14.89 -8.37
N CYS A 24 -11.27 -14.02 -7.36
CA CYS A 24 -12.39 -13.99 -6.42
C CYS A 24 -13.73 -13.70 -7.12
N ILE A 25 -13.76 -12.71 -8.03
CA ILE A 25 -14.98 -12.40 -8.79
C ILE A 25 -15.37 -13.56 -9.72
N ALA A 26 -14.40 -14.23 -10.35
CA ALA A 26 -14.69 -15.40 -11.17
C ALA A 26 -15.31 -16.55 -10.35
N MET A 27 -14.80 -16.79 -9.13
CA MET A 27 -15.36 -17.78 -8.20
C MET A 27 -16.80 -17.44 -7.80
N ASP A 28 -17.07 -16.16 -7.53
CA ASP A 28 -18.43 -15.69 -7.19
C ASP A 28 -19.45 -15.96 -8.29
N LYS A 29 -19.00 -15.90 -9.54
CA LYS A 29 -19.83 -16.12 -10.72
C LYS A 29 -19.83 -17.57 -11.19
N GLY A 30 -19.03 -18.45 -10.57
CA GLY A 30 -18.90 -19.85 -11.00
C GLY A 30 -18.33 -20.01 -12.41
N THR A 31 -17.45 -19.08 -12.83
CA THR A 31 -16.80 -19.11 -14.16
C THR A 31 -15.29 -19.30 -14.03
N SER A 32 -14.64 -19.68 -15.14
CA SER A 32 -13.18 -19.61 -15.29
C SER A 32 -12.67 -18.17 -15.21
N PHE A 33 -11.36 -18.04 -14.95
CA PHE A 33 -10.63 -16.78 -14.97
C PHE A 33 -9.43 -16.81 -15.93
N GLY A 34 -8.89 -15.63 -16.27
CA GLY A 34 -7.71 -15.52 -17.12
C GLY A 34 -7.08 -14.13 -17.14
N PHE A 35 -5.89 -14.01 -17.73
CA PHE A 35 -5.18 -12.74 -17.81
C PHE A 35 -4.59 -12.48 -19.20
N VAL A 36 -4.58 -11.20 -19.58
CA VAL A 36 -3.75 -10.66 -20.65
C VAL A 36 -2.34 -10.40 -20.11
N ASN A 37 -1.32 -10.79 -20.87
CA ASN A 37 0.11 -10.72 -20.51
C ASN A 37 0.49 -11.45 -19.19
N PRO A 38 0.14 -12.73 -19.00
CA PRO A 38 0.47 -13.47 -17.77
C PRO A 38 1.97 -13.45 -17.44
N GLY A 39 2.85 -13.38 -18.43
CA GLY A 39 4.31 -13.29 -18.24
C GLY A 39 4.81 -12.02 -17.53
N GLN A 40 3.95 -11.02 -17.28
CA GLN A 40 4.34 -9.81 -16.54
C GLN A 40 4.30 -10.01 -15.00
N ILE A 41 3.67 -11.07 -14.49
CA ILE A 41 3.58 -11.31 -13.04
C ILE A 41 4.96 -11.42 -12.39
N GLY A 42 5.19 -10.68 -11.31
CA GLY A 42 6.48 -10.62 -10.62
C GLY A 42 7.59 -9.88 -11.36
N ASN A 43 7.35 -9.45 -12.61
CA ASN A 43 8.24 -8.59 -13.37
C ASN A 43 7.86 -7.14 -13.11
N VAL A 44 8.70 -6.45 -12.34
CA VAL A 44 8.52 -5.08 -11.86
C VAL A 44 9.80 -4.30 -12.06
N PHE A 45 9.75 -2.97 -11.92
CA PHE A 45 10.92 -2.11 -12.12
C PHE A 45 12.17 -2.55 -11.32
N HIS A 46 11.97 -3.16 -10.15
CA HIS A 46 13.05 -3.63 -9.26
C HIS A 46 13.42 -5.12 -9.40
N SER A 47 12.73 -5.91 -10.24
CA SER A 47 13.01 -7.35 -10.41
C SER A 47 12.37 -7.89 -11.68
N ASN A 48 13.13 -8.65 -12.47
CA ASN A 48 12.65 -9.38 -13.65
C ASN A 48 12.75 -10.90 -13.46
N LYS A 49 12.66 -11.37 -12.21
CA LYS A 49 12.79 -12.79 -11.86
C LYS A 49 11.44 -13.50 -11.69
N GLY A 50 10.34 -12.82 -11.99
CA GLY A 50 9.00 -13.30 -11.66
C GLY A 50 8.82 -13.58 -10.16
N MET A 51 7.85 -14.43 -9.83
CA MET A 51 7.54 -14.87 -8.47
C MET A 51 8.32 -16.13 -8.07
N TYR A 52 9.66 -16.12 -8.23
CA TYR A 52 10.51 -17.31 -8.06
C TYR A 52 10.39 -18.04 -6.71
N PHE A 53 9.98 -17.31 -5.65
CA PHE A 53 9.85 -17.77 -4.27
C PHE A 53 8.45 -18.31 -3.91
N MET A 54 7.48 -18.22 -4.82
CA MET A 54 6.15 -18.80 -4.64
C MET A 54 6.01 -20.07 -5.47
N ASP A 55 5.09 -20.94 -5.08
CA ASP A 55 4.63 -22.03 -5.93
C ASP A 55 4.09 -21.48 -7.27
N PRO A 56 4.07 -22.31 -8.33
CA PRO A 56 3.51 -21.89 -9.61
C PRO A 56 2.09 -21.32 -9.45
N ILE A 57 1.96 -20.02 -9.70
CA ILE A 57 0.68 -19.33 -9.59
C ILE A 57 -0.21 -19.73 -10.76
N ASP A 58 -1.38 -20.30 -10.46
CA ASP A 58 -2.41 -20.56 -11.46
C ASP A 58 -3.00 -19.23 -11.94
N LEU A 59 -2.62 -18.82 -13.16
CA LEU A 59 -3.10 -17.61 -13.83
C LEU A 59 -4.33 -17.88 -14.73
N GLY A 60 -4.89 -19.09 -14.69
CA GLY A 60 -6.02 -19.45 -15.54
C GLY A 60 -5.67 -19.40 -17.03
N LYS A 61 -6.64 -18.99 -17.86
CA LYS A 61 -6.44 -18.93 -19.33
C LYS A 61 -5.66 -17.67 -19.71
N GLU A 62 -4.61 -17.83 -20.53
CA GLU A 62 -4.00 -16.70 -21.22
C GLU A 62 -4.97 -16.12 -22.25
N ILE A 63 -5.22 -14.82 -22.15
CA ILE A 63 -6.07 -14.08 -23.09
C ILE A 63 -5.16 -13.33 -24.05
N SER A 64 -5.16 -13.75 -25.31
CA SER A 64 -4.40 -13.06 -26.35
C SER A 64 -4.95 -11.65 -26.61
N ARG A 65 -4.13 -10.77 -27.20
CA ARG A 65 -4.55 -9.42 -27.59
C ARG A 65 -5.68 -9.41 -28.63
N ASP A 66 -5.80 -10.47 -29.42
CA ASP A 66 -6.91 -10.60 -30.36
C ASP A 66 -8.18 -11.07 -29.65
N GLU A 67 -8.10 -12.07 -28.77
CA GLU A 67 -9.26 -12.52 -27.96
C GLU A 67 -9.80 -11.40 -27.06
N MET A 68 -8.95 -10.50 -26.57
CA MET A 68 -9.35 -9.35 -25.75
C MET A 68 -10.48 -8.52 -26.40
N LYS A 69 -10.58 -8.49 -27.73
CA LYS A 69 -11.60 -7.74 -28.47
C LYS A 69 -13.02 -8.31 -28.29
N ASP A 70 -13.12 -9.58 -27.90
CA ASP A 70 -14.39 -10.28 -27.70
C ASP A 70 -14.93 -10.09 -26.27
N TYR A 71 -14.17 -9.45 -25.38
CA TYR A 71 -14.57 -9.21 -23.99
C TYR A 71 -15.17 -7.83 -23.81
N ARG A 72 -16.14 -7.74 -22.90
CA ARG A 72 -16.58 -6.46 -22.35
C ARG A 72 -15.50 -5.90 -21.45
N ILE A 73 -15.25 -4.59 -21.49
CA ILE A 73 -14.32 -3.92 -20.58
C ILE A 73 -15.12 -3.23 -19.49
N TYR A 74 -14.86 -3.59 -18.24
CA TYR A 74 -15.39 -2.90 -17.07
C TYR A 74 -14.26 -2.15 -16.36
N GLN A 75 -14.46 -0.85 -16.16
CA GLN A 75 -13.57 0.00 -15.40
C GLN A 75 -14.19 0.28 -14.03
N GLU A 76 -13.48 -0.13 -12.98
CA GLU A 76 -13.86 0.15 -11.61
C GLU A 76 -14.06 1.66 -11.39
N GLN A 77 -15.06 2.01 -10.57
CA GLN A 77 -15.33 3.40 -10.20
C GLN A 77 -14.06 4.14 -9.76
N GLU A 78 -13.83 5.30 -10.38
CA GLU A 78 -12.66 6.13 -10.14
C GLU A 78 -13.06 7.58 -9.80
N ASP A 79 -13.20 7.86 -8.50
CA ASP A 79 -13.37 9.20 -7.98
C ASP A 79 -12.00 9.84 -7.68
N ARG A 80 -11.85 11.12 -8.05
CA ARG A 80 -10.61 11.86 -7.84
C ARG A 80 -10.78 13.20 -7.14
N LEU A 81 -9.84 13.55 -6.26
CA LEU A 81 -9.71 14.88 -5.68
C LEU A 81 -8.51 15.62 -6.26
N TYR A 82 -8.76 16.79 -6.84
CA TYR A 82 -7.70 17.67 -7.35
C TYR A 82 -7.25 18.65 -6.26
N MET A 83 -6.03 18.47 -5.76
CA MET A 83 -5.51 19.18 -4.57
C MET A 83 -4.09 19.66 -4.75
N GLY A 84 -3.74 20.77 -4.08
CA GLY A 84 -2.40 21.35 -4.07
C GLY A 84 -1.43 20.65 -3.14
N ASN A 85 -1.45 19.32 -3.06
CA ASN A 85 -0.52 18.57 -2.23
C ASN A 85 0.76 18.22 -3.01
N SER A 86 0.63 17.91 -4.30
CA SER A 86 1.74 17.59 -5.21
C SER A 86 1.38 17.93 -6.66
N ILE A 87 2.37 17.84 -7.56
CA ILE A 87 2.10 17.97 -9.01
C ILE A 87 1.11 16.90 -9.46
N HIS A 88 1.28 15.67 -8.97
CA HIS A 88 0.41 14.54 -9.31
C HIS A 88 -1.05 14.81 -8.90
N ASP A 89 -1.29 15.25 -7.65
CA ASP A 89 -2.65 15.55 -7.16
C ASP A 89 -3.31 16.72 -7.89
N MET A 90 -2.52 17.64 -8.43
CA MET A 90 -3.04 18.76 -9.22
C MET A 90 -3.38 18.35 -10.65
N THR A 91 -2.55 17.51 -11.28
CA THR A 91 -2.69 17.13 -12.71
C THR A 91 -3.62 15.94 -12.91
N ASN A 92 -3.36 14.86 -12.17
CA ASN A 92 -4.07 13.59 -12.31
C ASN A 92 -5.21 13.47 -11.29
N GLY A 93 -5.07 14.10 -10.13
CA GLY A 93 -5.99 13.96 -9.01
C GLY A 93 -5.64 12.75 -8.14
N CYS A 94 -5.91 12.87 -6.84
CA CYS A 94 -5.77 11.81 -5.86
C CYS A 94 -6.94 10.83 -6.00
N TYR A 95 -6.67 9.54 -6.18
CA TYR A 95 -7.69 8.48 -6.20
C TYR A 95 -8.33 8.36 -4.81
N ILE A 96 -9.66 8.31 -4.73
CA ILE A 96 -10.40 8.28 -3.47
C ILE A 96 -11.59 7.30 -3.48
N SER A 97 -11.69 6.37 -4.43
CA SER A 97 -12.83 5.44 -4.45
C SER A 97 -12.74 4.40 -3.33
N GLY A 98 -13.91 3.88 -2.95
CA GLY A 98 -14.06 2.67 -2.15
C GLY A 98 -14.37 1.46 -3.02
N ALA A 99 -15.04 0.47 -2.42
CA ALA A 99 -15.52 -0.69 -3.15
C ALA A 99 -16.65 -0.27 -4.12
N ASP A 100 -16.53 -0.70 -5.36
CA ASP A 100 -17.51 -0.54 -6.41
C ASP A 100 -18.46 -1.75 -6.40
N LYS A 101 -19.74 -1.50 -6.12
CA LYS A 101 -20.74 -2.57 -6.08
C LYS A 101 -21.00 -3.16 -7.46
N ALA A 102 -20.93 -2.36 -8.52
CA ALA A 102 -21.19 -2.83 -9.87
C ALA A 102 -20.06 -3.75 -10.38
N LEU A 103 -18.84 -3.63 -9.83
CA LEU A 103 -17.76 -4.59 -10.10
C LEU A 103 -18.11 -6.01 -9.64
N LEU A 104 -18.84 -6.16 -8.52
CA LEU A 104 -19.28 -7.46 -8.02
C LEU A 104 -20.37 -8.09 -8.89
N ASP A 105 -21.04 -7.27 -9.70
CA ASP A 105 -22.18 -7.66 -10.53
C ASP A 105 -21.83 -7.87 -12.01
N VAL A 106 -20.55 -7.76 -12.38
CA VAL A 106 -20.11 -7.96 -13.77
C VAL A 106 -20.52 -9.33 -14.32
N GLU A 107 -20.87 -9.35 -15.60
CA GLU A 107 -21.30 -10.55 -16.32
C GLU A 107 -20.10 -11.37 -16.80
N ASP A 108 -20.39 -12.61 -17.19
CA ASP A 108 -19.40 -13.44 -17.83
C ASP A 108 -18.88 -12.85 -19.15
N GLY A 109 -17.60 -13.09 -19.47
CA GLY A 109 -16.96 -12.49 -20.65
C GLY A 109 -16.54 -11.03 -20.45
N THR A 110 -16.13 -10.67 -19.23
CA THR A 110 -15.73 -9.31 -18.85
C THR A 110 -14.26 -9.26 -18.43
N LEU A 111 -13.52 -8.29 -18.97
CA LEU A 111 -12.22 -7.84 -18.45
C LEU A 111 -12.42 -6.69 -17.47
N ILE A 112 -11.99 -6.89 -16.23
CA ILE A 112 -12.06 -5.88 -15.18
C ILE A 112 -10.73 -5.13 -15.06
N TYR A 113 -10.81 -3.82 -14.87
CA TYR A 113 -9.67 -2.93 -14.70
C TYR A 113 -9.96 -1.97 -13.54
N GLY A 114 -8.92 -1.57 -12.81
CA GLY A 114 -9.09 -0.66 -11.68
C GLY A 114 -7.92 -0.70 -10.71
N ASN A 115 -8.17 -0.17 -9.51
CA ASN A 115 -7.28 -0.35 -8.38
C ASN A 115 -7.44 -1.76 -7.79
N LEU A 116 -8.68 -2.26 -7.72
CA LEU A 116 -9.03 -3.64 -7.38
C LEU A 116 -8.47 -4.13 -6.02
N GLN A 117 -8.31 -3.24 -5.04
CA GLN A 117 -7.71 -3.58 -3.74
C GLN A 117 -8.73 -3.65 -2.59
N ALA A 118 -10.02 -3.42 -2.85
CA ALA A 118 -10.99 -3.34 -1.76
C ALA A 118 -11.16 -4.70 -1.08
N GLN A 119 -11.06 -4.73 0.25
CA GLN A 119 -11.28 -5.94 1.05
C GLN A 119 -12.59 -6.67 0.67
N ALA A 120 -13.65 -5.91 0.37
CA ALA A 120 -14.97 -6.44 -0.01
C ALA A 120 -14.94 -7.38 -1.22
N TYR A 121 -13.92 -7.30 -2.08
CA TYR A 121 -13.82 -8.15 -3.27
C TYR A 121 -13.29 -9.55 -2.99
N PHE A 122 -12.57 -9.75 -1.87
CA PHE A 122 -11.80 -10.97 -1.65
C PHE A 122 -11.86 -11.52 -0.22
N ASP A 123 -12.51 -10.82 0.72
CA ASP A 123 -12.46 -11.17 2.15
C ASP A 123 -12.90 -12.59 2.46
N LYS A 124 -13.92 -13.09 1.74
CA LYS A 124 -14.46 -14.44 1.92
C LYS A 124 -13.53 -15.56 1.44
N TYR A 125 -12.48 -15.23 0.70
CA TYR A 125 -11.53 -16.18 0.12
C TYR A 125 -10.14 -16.07 0.73
N ARG A 126 -9.99 -15.48 1.92
CA ARG A 126 -8.68 -15.33 2.59
C ARG A 126 -7.88 -16.62 2.67
N ASP A 127 -8.53 -17.73 3.04
CA ASP A 127 -7.83 -19.00 3.16
C ASP A 127 -7.41 -19.53 1.78
N ASN A 128 -8.26 -19.39 0.75
CA ASN A 128 -7.86 -19.71 -0.61
C ASN A 128 -6.68 -18.86 -1.09
N ILE A 129 -6.65 -17.56 -0.76
CA ILE A 129 -5.55 -16.66 -1.15
C ILE A 129 -4.21 -17.10 -0.55
N LYS A 130 -4.22 -17.65 0.68
CA LYS A 130 -3.00 -18.22 1.30
C LYS A 130 -2.46 -19.38 0.47
N GLU A 131 -3.35 -20.27 0.02
CA GLU A 131 -2.98 -21.41 -0.84
C GLU A 131 -2.50 -20.96 -2.22
N TRP A 132 -3.17 -19.95 -2.82
CA TRP A 132 -2.80 -19.47 -4.16
C TRP A 132 -1.47 -18.74 -4.20
N LEU A 133 -1.09 -18.09 -3.10
CA LEU A 133 0.13 -17.33 -2.94
C LEU A 133 1.08 -18.02 -1.97
N HIS A 134 1.04 -19.36 -1.96
CA HIS A 134 1.89 -20.18 -1.12
C HIS A 134 3.37 -19.92 -1.44
N VAL A 135 4.16 -19.68 -0.39
CA VAL A 135 5.61 -19.52 -0.48
C VAL A 135 6.21 -20.91 -0.42
N LYS A 136 7.13 -21.23 -1.33
CA LYS A 136 7.81 -22.53 -1.33
C LYS A 136 8.50 -22.78 0.00
N GLU A 137 8.50 -24.03 0.47
CA GLU A 137 9.12 -24.43 1.73
C GLU A 137 10.60 -24.03 1.80
N GLU A 138 11.35 -24.13 0.69
CA GLU A 138 12.76 -23.72 0.63
C GLU A 138 13.00 -22.20 0.64
N ALA A 139 11.96 -21.42 0.36
CA ALA A 139 11.99 -19.96 0.38
C ALA A 139 11.35 -19.37 1.65
N ASP A 140 10.48 -20.12 2.33
CA ASP A 140 9.86 -19.70 3.58
C ASP A 140 10.89 -19.67 4.72
N SER A 141 10.71 -18.75 5.66
CA SER A 141 11.67 -18.50 6.74
C SER A 141 11.02 -17.83 7.93
N HIS A 142 11.31 -18.37 9.10
CA HIS A 142 10.92 -17.83 10.39
C HIS A 142 12.08 -17.18 11.15
N GLU A 143 13.18 -16.86 10.45
CA GLU A 143 14.40 -16.23 11.02
C GLU A 143 14.07 -15.00 11.90
N TYR A 144 13.09 -14.21 11.49
CA TYR A 144 12.66 -12.99 12.18
C TYR A 144 11.25 -13.08 12.81
N THR A 145 10.74 -14.30 13.01
CA THR A 145 9.48 -14.54 13.72
C THR A 145 9.74 -14.62 15.22
N SER A 146 9.48 -13.52 15.95
CA SER A 146 9.66 -13.47 17.41
C SER A 146 8.56 -12.70 18.12
N ASP A 147 8.34 -13.00 19.40
CA ASP A 147 7.41 -12.29 20.29
C ASP A 147 7.95 -10.96 20.82
N ASP A 148 9.26 -10.72 20.65
CA ASP A 148 9.96 -9.50 21.06
C ASP A 148 10.46 -8.66 19.89
N LEU A 149 10.14 -9.01 18.63
CA LEU A 149 10.61 -8.30 17.44
C LEU A 149 9.44 -7.72 16.65
N CYS A 150 9.54 -6.41 16.38
CA CYS A 150 8.66 -5.72 15.45
C CYS A 150 9.41 -5.36 14.16
N ILE A 151 8.88 -5.84 13.03
CA ILE A 151 9.39 -5.50 11.71
C ILE A 151 8.79 -4.17 11.27
N ILE A 152 9.64 -3.26 10.81
CA ILE A 152 9.26 -1.97 10.23
C ILE A 152 9.43 -2.07 8.72
N ASN A 153 8.34 -2.23 7.99
CA ASN A 153 8.36 -2.08 6.54
C ASN A 153 8.43 -0.60 6.20
N MET A 154 9.54 -0.17 5.59
CA MET A 154 9.72 1.19 5.11
C MET A 154 9.78 1.22 3.59
N ARG A 155 9.12 2.20 2.99
CA ARG A 155 9.19 2.47 1.55
C ARG A 155 10.09 3.67 1.30
N GLY A 156 11.13 3.49 0.51
CA GLY A 156 12.03 4.52 0.02
C GLY A 156 11.91 4.69 -1.49
N GLY A 157 13.05 4.78 -2.17
CA GLY A 157 13.13 4.91 -3.62
C GLY A 157 12.37 6.14 -4.14
N GLU A 158 11.44 5.90 -5.06
CA GLU A 158 10.65 6.95 -5.71
C GLU A 158 9.83 7.77 -4.70
N TYR A 159 9.52 7.25 -3.50
CA TYR A 159 8.69 7.97 -2.53
C TYR A 159 9.47 9.13 -1.89
N THR A 160 10.79 9.05 -1.80
CA THR A 160 11.66 9.89 -0.94
C THR A 160 11.62 11.40 -1.22
N ASN A 161 11.07 11.79 -2.38
CA ASN A 161 10.92 13.18 -2.83
C ASN A 161 9.45 13.64 -2.91
N HIS A 162 8.51 12.83 -2.42
CA HIS A 162 7.07 13.08 -2.44
C HIS A 162 6.53 13.22 -1.01
N PRO A 163 6.53 14.43 -0.42
CA PRO A 163 6.11 14.65 0.97
C PRO A 163 4.67 14.25 1.28
N GLU A 164 3.80 14.24 0.28
CA GLU A 164 2.42 13.77 0.40
C GLU A 164 2.34 12.25 0.66
N LEU A 165 3.34 11.50 0.21
CA LEU A 165 3.37 10.03 0.14
C LEU A 165 4.40 9.42 1.11
N TYR A 166 5.57 10.03 1.25
CA TYR A 166 6.69 9.56 2.06
C TYR A 166 6.45 9.72 3.55
N LEU A 167 6.25 8.61 4.26
CA LEU A 167 6.04 8.63 5.70
C LEU A 167 7.27 9.18 6.41
N ASP A 168 7.05 10.16 7.28
CA ASP A 168 8.15 10.80 7.98
C ASP A 168 8.59 10.00 9.22
N ARG A 169 9.75 10.35 9.75
CA ARG A 169 10.27 9.79 11.01
C ARG A 169 9.26 9.88 12.17
N LYS A 170 8.40 10.91 12.21
CA LYS A 170 7.44 11.10 13.30
C LYS A 170 6.40 9.96 13.29
N TYR A 171 5.92 9.57 12.12
CA TYR A 171 5.04 8.40 11.97
C TYR A 171 5.67 7.14 12.59
N TYR A 172 6.89 6.79 12.19
CA TYR A 172 7.56 5.59 12.67
C TYR A 172 7.85 5.65 14.17
N LEU A 173 8.33 6.78 14.69
CA LEU A 173 8.59 6.94 16.13
C LEU A 173 7.32 6.90 16.99
N ASN A 174 6.19 7.39 16.49
CA ASN A 174 4.89 7.20 17.15
C ASN A 174 4.50 5.72 17.17
N ALA A 175 4.68 5.01 16.06
CA ALA A 175 4.32 3.61 15.94
C ALA A 175 5.21 2.71 16.81
N ILE A 176 6.51 2.98 16.87
CA ILE A 176 7.47 2.34 17.79
C ILE A 176 7.01 2.53 19.24
N ARG A 177 6.64 3.76 19.63
CA ARG A 177 6.12 4.02 20.99
C ARG A 177 4.83 3.25 21.27
N ASN A 178 3.95 3.09 20.29
CA ASN A 178 2.74 2.29 20.44
C ASN A 178 3.04 0.78 20.55
N MET A 179 4.01 0.27 19.81
CA MET A 179 4.45 -1.14 19.94
C MET A 179 5.15 -1.39 21.28
N LYS A 180 5.92 -0.42 21.81
CA LYS A 180 6.50 -0.53 23.16
C LYS A 180 5.48 -0.54 24.29
N LYS A 181 4.26 -0.03 24.07
CA LYS A 181 3.15 -0.21 25.04
C LYS A 181 2.61 -1.63 25.05
N VAL A 182 2.78 -2.38 23.95
CA VAL A 182 2.39 -3.79 23.86
C VAL A 182 3.44 -4.67 24.53
N ASN A 183 4.72 -4.42 24.24
CA ASN A 183 5.85 -5.07 24.89
C ASN A 183 6.97 -4.02 25.13
N PRO A 184 7.27 -3.65 26.40
CA PRO A 184 8.32 -2.69 26.71
C PRO A 184 9.71 -3.06 26.17
N ASP A 185 10.00 -4.36 26.07
CA ASP A 185 11.28 -4.92 25.62
C ASP A 185 11.32 -5.15 24.10
N MET A 186 10.30 -4.67 23.36
CA MET A 186 10.22 -4.82 21.90
C MET A 186 11.47 -4.28 21.20
N ARG A 187 12.12 -5.14 20.43
CA ARG A 187 13.17 -4.84 19.46
C ARG A 187 12.55 -4.45 18.12
N PHE A 188 13.29 -3.71 17.32
CA PHE A 188 12.81 -3.20 16.03
C PHE A 188 13.86 -3.39 14.96
N MET A 189 13.44 -3.84 13.79
CA MET A 189 14.28 -4.03 12.61
C MET A 189 13.57 -3.46 11.39
N VAL A 190 14.28 -2.65 10.60
CA VAL A 190 13.75 -2.08 9.35
C VAL A 190 14.03 -3.03 8.18
N VAL A 191 12.98 -3.30 7.39
CA VAL A 191 13.06 -4.00 6.11
C VAL A 191 12.58 -3.04 5.02
N THR A 192 13.41 -2.82 4.01
CA THR A 192 13.20 -1.77 3.00
C THR A 192 13.91 -2.12 1.69
N GLU A 193 13.40 -1.61 0.56
CA GLU A 193 14.14 -1.64 -0.71
C GLU A 193 15.25 -0.57 -0.80
N ASP A 194 15.31 0.36 0.16
CA ASP A 194 16.21 1.51 0.15
C ASP A 194 16.76 1.76 1.56
N GLU A 195 17.88 1.10 1.88
CA GLU A 195 18.55 1.25 3.17
C GLU A 195 19.08 2.66 3.39
N GLU A 196 19.54 3.34 2.34
CA GLU A 196 20.15 4.65 2.45
C GLU A 196 19.12 5.67 2.96
N SER A 197 17.92 5.66 2.38
CA SER A 197 16.81 6.50 2.82
C SER A 197 16.30 6.08 4.19
N ALA A 198 16.22 4.79 4.47
CA ALA A 198 15.80 4.30 5.78
C ALA A 198 16.76 4.73 6.90
N LYS A 199 18.07 4.60 6.70
CA LYS A 199 19.11 5.08 7.64
C LYS A 199 19.07 6.61 7.83
N LYS A 200 18.54 7.38 6.87
CA LYS A 200 18.28 8.82 7.07
C LYS A 200 17.03 9.09 7.92
N VAL A 201 16.03 8.21 7.91
CA VAL A 201 14.76 8.36 8.65
C VAL A 201 14.86 7.78 10.05
N LEU A 202 15.41 6.58 10.20
CA LEU A 202 15.55 5.79 11.42
C LEU A 202 17.00 5.30 11.61
N PRO A 203 17.99 6.21 11.74
CA PRO A 203 19.39 5.82 11.91
C PRO A 203 19.65 4.95 13.15
N GLU A 204 18.80 4.97 14.16
CA GLU A 204 18.98 4.21 15.41
C GLU A 204 18.73 2.71 15.30
N TYR A 205 18.11 2.26 14.21
CA TYR A 205 17.64 0.89 14.09
C TYR A 205 18.39 0.15 13.00
N GLU A 206 18.59 -1.14 13.26
CA GLU A 206 19.09 -2.08 12.26
C GLU A 206 18.19 -2.05 11.02
N CYS A 207 18.82 -2.05 9.84
CA CYS A 207 18.15 -1.88 8.58
C CYS A 207 18.72 -2.85 7.56
N HIS A 208 17.84 -3.63 6.92
CA HIS A 208 18.18 -4.62 5.92
C HIS A 208 17.42 -4.38 4.62
N HIS A 209 18.12 -4.58 3.52
CA HIS A 209 17.56 -4.91 2.22
C HIS A 209 18.08 -6.29 1.81
N PHE A 210 17.18 -7.27 1.69
CA PHE A 210 17.54 -8.61 1.25
C PHE A 210 17.35 -8.74 -0.26
N ASP A 211 16.38 -9.56 -0.65
CA ASP A 211 15.79 -9.60 -1.98
C ASP A 211 14.26 -9.60 -1.84
N MET A 212 13.55 -9.52 -2.96
CA MET A 212 12.09 -9.47 -2.94
C MET A 212 11.44 -10.64 -2.20
N GLY A 213 11.96 -11.86 -2.36
CA GLY A 213 11.41 -13.06 -1.72
C GLY A 213 11.63 -13.04 -0.21
N LYS A 214 12.86 -12.78 0.24
CA LYS A 214 13.18 -12.70 1.67
C LYS A 214 12.49 -11.50 2.34
N ASP A 215 12.36 -10.36 1.67
CA ASP A 215 11.59 -9.22 2.17
C ASP A 215 10.11 -9.59 2.31
N TYR A 216 9.51 -10.27 1.32
CA TYR A 216 8.12 -10.75 1.36
C TYR A 216 7.89 -11.68 2.54
N VAL A 217 8.73 -12.71 2.69
CA VAL A 217 8.64 -13.73 3.74
C VAL A 217 8.85 -13.14 5.13
N THR A 218 9.82 -12.22 5.28
CA THR A 218 10.05 -11.52 6.54
C THR A 218 8.83 -10.71 6.98
N ILE A 219 8.10 -10.10 6.03
CA ILE A 219 6.85 -9.41 6.35
C ILE A 219 5.71 -10.41 6.62
N LYS A 220 5.56 -11.46 5.81
CA LYS A 220 4.53 -12.51 5.96
C LYS A 220 4.56 -13.15 7.34
N ASN A 221 5.75 -13.49 7.84
CA ASN A 221 5.93 -14.25 9.08
C ASN A 221 6.22 -13.36 10.32
N ALA A 222 6.11 -12.04 10.20
CA ALA A 222 6.28 -11.12 11.32
C ALA A 222 5.05 -11.12 12.24
N ARG A 223 5.27 -11.26 13.55
CA ARG A 223 4.20 -11.17 14.57
C ARG A 223 3.78 -9.73 14.84
N TYR A 224 4.70 -8.79 14.79
CA TYR A 224 4.46 -7.37 15.00
C TYR A 224 4.99 -6.55 13.83
N LEU A 225 4.14 -5.69 13.26
CA LEU A 225 4.47 -4.92 12.05
C LEU A 225 4.15 -3.43 12.18
N ILE A 226 5.05 -2.60 11.66
CA ILE A 226 4.78 -1.21 11.31
C ILE A 226 4.87 -1.10 9.79
N LEU A 227 3.77 -0.77 9.13
CA LEU A 227 3.64 -0.78 7.68
C LEU A 227 3.91 0.60 7.06
N SER A 228 4.34 0.58 5.80
CA SER A 228 4.43 1.76 4.94
C SER A 228 3.17 1.94 4.08
N ASN A 229 3.11 3.01 3.27
CA ASN A 229 2.07 3.25 2.26
C ASN A 229 2.26 2.38 1.01
N SER A 230 2.47 1.06 1.15
CA SER A 230 2.81 0.17 0.03
C SER A 230 1.87 -1.03 -0.02
N SER A 231 1.26 -1.26 -1.19
CA SER A 231 0.46 -2.46 -1.44
C SER A 231 1.28 -3.74 -1.40
N PHE A 232 2.60 -3.67 -1.63
CA PHE A 232 3.50 -4.81 -1.51
C PHE A 232 3.43 -5.46 -0.14
N ALA A 233 3.37 -4.67 0.93
CA ALA A 233 3.34 -5.20 2.30
C ALA A 233 1.95 -5.72 2.70
N LEU A 234 0.87 -5.35 1.99
CA LEU A 234 -0.49 -5.75 2.37
C LEU A 234 -0.78 -7.23 2.06
N VAL A 235 -0.28 -7.74 0.94
CA VAL A 235 -0.53 -9.13 0.53
C VAL A 235 0.15 -10.14 1.47
N PRO A 236 1.43 -10.01 1.85
CA PRO A 236 2.05 -10.86 2.88
C PRO A 236 1.31 -10.81 4.22
N VAL A 237 0.85 -9.62 4.64
CA VAL A 237 0.10 -9.45 5.89
C VAL A 237 -1.24 -10.17 5.81
N MET A 238 -1.91 -10.10 4.66
CA MET A 238 -3.20 -10.77 4.45
C MET A 238 -3.08 -12.30 4.44
N SER A 239 -1.96 -12.84 3.94
CA SER A 239 -1.69 -14.29 3.93
C SER A 239 -0.99 -14.79 5.19
N SER A 240 -0.66 -13.92 6.14
CA SER A 240 0.04 -14.29 7.38
C SER A 240 -0.79 -15.21 8.28
N THR A 241 -0.12 -16.18 8.88
CA THR A 241 -0.62 -17.02 9.99
C THR A 241 0.01 -16.66 11.34
N GLU A 242 1.01 -15.78 11.36
CA GLU A 242 1.78 -15.40 12.55
C GLU A 242 1.36 -14.04 13.13
N LEU A 243 0.72 -13.18 12.33
CA LEU A 243 0.46 -11.79 12.68
C LEU A 243 -0.35 -11.64 13.97
N LYS A 244 0.20 -10.92 14.95
CA LYS A 244 -0.47 -10.50 16.18
C LYS A 244 -0.95 -9.05 16.12
N LYS A 245 -0.14 -8.14 15.54
CA LYS A 245 -0.52 -6.72 15.41
C LYS A 245 0.23 -6.02 14.28
N ALA A 246 -0.52 -5.31 13.43
CA ALA A 246 0.04 -4.39 12.43
C ALA A 246 -0.46 -2.96 12.65
N ILE A 247 0.46 -1.99 12.63
CA ILE A 247 0.15 -0.55 12.61
C ILE A 247 0.38 -0.04 11.19
N ALA A 248 -0.66 0.51 10.57
CA ALA A 248 -0.67 1.12 9.26
C ALA A 248 -0.89 2.64 9.35
N PRO A 249 -0.46 3.41 8.34
CA PRO A 249 -0.73 4.85 8.29
C PRO A 249 -2.21 5.11 8.00
N LYS A 250 -2.86 5.93 8.85
CA LYS A 250 -4.19 6.48 8.56
C LYS A 250 -4.11 7.44 7.38
N PHE A 251 -5.17 7.49 6.57
CA PHE A 251 -5.22 8.21 5.30
C PHE A 251 -4.16 7.70 4.33
N TRP A 252 -4.19 6.39 4.04
CA TRP A 252 -3.25 5.67 3.19
C TRP A 252 -2.72 6.53 2.05
N ALA A 253 -1.41 6.53 1.80
CA ALA A 253 -0.69 7.36 0.83
C ALA A 253 -0.81 8.89 0.99
N ARG A 254 -1.59 9.42 1.93
CA ARG A 254 -1.76 10.86 2.21
C ARG A 254 -1.72 11.20 3.70
N HIS A 255 -1.12 10.32 4.50
CA HIS A 255 -0.97 10.46 5.95
C HIS A 255 -0.50 11.86 6.38
N ASN A 256 0.47 12.41 5.66
CA ASN A 256 1.11 13.69 5.99
C ASN A 256 0.25 14.91 5.68
N VAL A 257 -0.65 14.83 4.70
CA VAL A 257 -1.32 16.00 4.09
C VAL A 257 -2.84 15.97 4.15
N SER A 258 -3.44 14.82 4.45
CA SER A 258 -4.90 14.66 4.49
C SER A 258 -5.54 15.50 5.59
N ASP A 259 -6.69 16.10 5.28
CA ASP A 259 -7.57 16.79 6.22
C ASP A 259 -8.79 15.94 6.61
N GLY A 260 -8.79 14.64 6.28
CA GLY A 260 -9.85 13.69 6.58
C GLY A 260 -10.22 12.77 5.41
N TYR A 261 -9.78 13.09 4.19
CA TYR A 261 -9.96 12.19 3.04
C TYR A 261 -8.94 11.04 3.04
N TRP A 262 -9.29 9.93 2.39
CA TRP A 262 -8.39 8.80 2.18
C TRP A 262 -7.93 8.76 0.72
N SER A 263 -6.64 8.56 0.46
CA SER A 263 -6.20 8.19 -0.90
C SER A 263 -6.42 6.69 -1.02
N SER A 264 -7.47 6.32 -1.75
CA SER A 264 -8.11 5.01 -1.78
C SER A 264 -8.80 4.64 -0.46
N GLU A 265 -10.14 4.65 -0.45
CA GLU A 265 -10.95 4.11 0.66
C GLU A 265 -10.81 2.57 0.73
N GLN A 266 -10.39 1.94 -0.38
CA GLN A 266 -10.17 0.49 -0.50
C GLN A 266 -9.10 -0.04 0.46
N ASN A 267 -8.15 0.81 0.87
CA ASN A 267 -7.03 0.43 1.74
C ASN A 267 -7.39 0.48 3.24
N ILE A 268 -8.68 0.50 3.59
CA ILE A 268 -9.19 0.33 4.95
C ILE A 268 -9.56 -1.13 5.20
N TYR A 269 -8.60 -1.91 5.70
CA TYR A 269 -8.68 -3.32 5.99
C TYR A 269 -8.96 -3.60 7.46
N SER A 270 -9.88 -4.52 7.72
CA SER A 270 -10.32 -4.94 9.08
C SER A 270 -9.22 -5.49 9.97
N PHE A 271 -8.19 -6.12 9.38
CA PHE A 271 -7.09 -6.76 10.08
C PHE A 271 -5.94 -5.81 10.46
N LEU A 272 -6.08 -4.51 10.19
CA LEU A 272 -5.07 -3.50 10.50
C LEU A 272 -5.53 -2.56 11.60
N THR A 273 -4.57 -2.03 12.35
CA THR A 273 -4.75 -0.86 13.21
C THR A 273 -4.16 0.36 12.53
N TYR A 274 -4.87 1.49 12.52
CA TYR A 274 -4.45 2.71 11.83
C TYR A 274 -3.92 3.75 12.81
N GLN A 275 -2.82 4.42 12.45
CA GLN A 275 -2.23 5.48 13.26
C GLN A 275 -2.35 6.84 12.55
N ASP A 276 -2.79 7.87 13.27
CA ASP A 276 -2.77 9.25 12.78
C ASP A 276 -1.41 9.97 12.96
N ARG A 277 -1.32 11.23 12.52
CA ARG A 277 -0.09 12.04 12.61
C ARG A 277 0.37 12.36 14.04
N TYR A 278 -0.46 12.07 15.03
CA TYR A 278 -0.23 12.35 16.46
C TYR A 278 0.06 11.07 17.25
N GLY A 279 -0.07 9.89 16.62
CA GLY A 279 0.17 8.60 17.26
C GLY A 279 -1.07 8.00 17.91
N LYS A 280 -2.26 8.56 17.70
CA LYS A 280 -3.52 7.93 18.12
C LYS A 280 -3.82 6.76 17.20
N LEU A 281 -4.21 5.63 17.80
CA LEU A 281 -4.60 4.41 17.09
C LEU A 281 -6.10 4.38 16.86
N PHE A 282 -6.51 3.78 15.75
CA PHE A 282 -7.88 3.64 15.29
C PHE A 282 -8.11 2.23 14.73
N SER A 283 -9.29 1.69 14.94
CA SER A 283 -9.76 0.50 14.22
C SER A 283 -10.12 0.86 12.77
N ALA A 284 -10.30 -0.16 11.93
CA ALA A 284 -10.82 0.02 10.58
C ALA A 284 -12.22 0.65 10.58
N ASP A 285 -13.08 0.27 11.53
CA ASP A 285 -14.45 0.78 11.61
C ASP A 285 -14.50 2.24 12.04
N GLU A 286 -13.67 2.65 13.02
CA GLU A 286 -13.51 4.07 13.36
C GLU A 286 -13.03 4.88 12.15
N CYS A 287 -12.11 4.32 11.35
CA CYS A 287 -11.62 4.96 10.13
C CYS A 287 -12.72 5.11 9.06
N ARG A 288 -13.58 4.09 8.88
CA ARG A 288 -14.72 4.14 7.95
C ARG A 288 -15.76 5.15 8.42
N GLN A 289 -16.08 5.16 9.72
CA GLN A 289 -17.04 6.12 10.28
C GLN A 289 -16.57 7.56 10.08
N GLU A 290 -15.31 7.87 10.43
CA GLU A 290 -14.76 9.22 10.22
C GLU A 290 -14.74 9.63 8.74
N LEU A 291 -14.47 8.67 7.84
CA LEU A 291 -14.50 8.92 6.41
C LEU A 291 -15.92 9.23 5.92
N GLU A 292 -16.94 8.48 6.35
CA GLU A 292 -18.33 8.78 6.00
C GLU A 292 -18.78 10.14 6.54
N GLU A 293 -18.42 10.48 7.78
CA GLU A 293 -18.64 11.82 8.33
C GLU A 293 -17.94 12.90 7.50
N TYR A 294 -16.70 12.64 7.07
CA TYR A 294 -15.95 13.55 6.20
C TYR A 294 -16.63 13.75 4.84
N LYS A 295 -17.12 12.67 4.21
CA LYS A 295 -17.83 12.70 2.92
C LYS A 295 -19.07 13.59 2.98
N ASN A 296 -19.82 13.52 4.08
CA ASN A 296 -21.03 14.29 4.29
C ASN A 296 -20.76 15.79 4.50
N ARG A 297 -19.72 16.15 5.26
CA ARG A 297 -19.44 17.56 5.61
C ARG A 297 -18.52 18.30 4.64
N SER A 298 -17.61 17.59 3.97
CA SER A 298 -16.49 18.21 3.26
C SER A 298 -16.92 18.92 1.98
N SER A 299 -16.61 20.22 1.88
CA SER A 299 -16.75 20.97 0.63
C SER A 299 -15.78 20.51 -0.45
N LEU A 300 -14.64 19.91 -0.06
CA LEU A 300 -13.66 19.33 -0.96
C LEU A 300 -14.21 18.04 -1.59
N TYR A 301 -14.78 17.15 -0.78
CA TYR A 301 -15.32 15.87 -1.25
C TYR A 301 -16.55 16.05 -2.17
N ARG A 302 -17.39 17.06 -1.90
CA ARG A 302 -18.49 17.47 -2.81
C ARG A 302 -18.04 17.90 -4.21
N ARG A 303 -16.74 18.16 -4.40
CA ARG A 303 -16.11 18.56 -5.66
C ARG A 303 -15.26 17.45 -6.29
N ARG A 304 -15.38 16.20 -5.84
CA ARG A 304 -14.71 15.07 -6.50
C ARG A 304 -15.06 15.01 -8.00
N GLY A 305 -14.09 14.60 -8.80
CA GLY A 305 -14.17 14.60 -10.27
C GLY A 305 -14.08 15.98 -10.92
N LYS A 306 -14.06 17.09 -10.16
CA LYS A 306 -14.03 18.45 -10.72
C LYS A 306 -12.66 19.10 -10.59
N ARG A 307 -12.08 19.50 -11.72
CA ARG A 307 -10.85 20.29 -11.76
C ARG A 307 -11.07 21.70 -11.16
N PRO A 308 -10.04 22.29 -10.54
CA PRO A 308 -10.14 23.64 -9.97
C PRO A 308 -10.16 24.72 -11.06
N GLY A 309 -10.89 25.81 -10.83
CA GLY A 309 -10.72 27.04 -11.62
C GLY A 309 -9.43 27.79 -11.26
N SER A 310 -9.09 28.82 -12.04
CA SER A 310 -7.78 29.51 -12.00
C SER A 310 -7.35 30.00 -10.62
N ILE A 311 -8.26 30.62 -9.85
CA ILE A 311 -7.97 31.13 -8.50
C ILE A 311 -7.58 29.98 -7.56
N ARG A 312 -8.36 28.89 -7.56
CA ARG A 312 -8.08 27.73 -6.70
C ARG A 312 -6.79 27.04 -7.13
N LEU A 313 -6.54 26.93 -8.44
CA LEU A 313 -5.30 26.37 -8.96
C LEU A 313 -4.08 27.18 -8.47
N PHE A 314 -4.16 28.51 -8.50
CA PHE A 314 -3.11 29.38 -7.95
C PHE A 314 -2.86 29.11 -6.46
N CYS A 315 -3.91 29.02 -5.64
CA CYS A 315 -3.78 28.65 -4.22
C CYS A 315 -3.19 27.25 -4.03
N GLN A 316 -3.54 26.29 -4.89
CA GLN A 316 -2.97 24.94 -4.88
C GLN A 316 -1.48 24.93 -5.20
N VAL A 317 -1.01 25.76 -6.14
CA VAL A 317 0.42 25.94 -6.43
C VAL A 317 1.16 26.44 -5.19
N ILE A 318 0.62 27.45 -4.50
CA ILE A 318 1.21 28.00 -3.28
C ILE A 318 1.28 26.92 -2.20
N ARG A 319 0.15 26.24 -1.92
CA ARG A 319 0.09 25.15 -0.93
C ARG A 319 1.15 24.09 -1.19
N ARG A 320 1.27 23.64 -2.45
CA ARG A 320 2.27 22.64 -2.84
C ARG A 320 3.69 23.13 -2.54
N LYS A 321 4.02 24.36 -2.93
CA LYS A 321 5.34 24.95 -2.65
C LYS A 321 5.62 25.01 -1.15
N CYS A 322 4.63 25.35 -0.33
CA CYS A 322 4.78 25.34 1.13
C CYS A 322 5.03 23.93 1.69
N ILE A 323 4.27 22.93 1.23
CA ILE A 323 4.45 21.52 1.66
C ILE A 323 5.86 21.03 1.33
N TYR A 324 6.30 21.22 0.09
CA TYR A 324 7.63 20.80 -0.37
C TYR A 324 8.75 21.59 0.32
N GLY A 325 8.58 22.91 0.48
CA GLY A 325 9.53 23.74 1.20
C GLY A 325 9.72 23.26 2.64
N ALA A 326 8.62 23.08 3.39
CA ALA A 326 8.67 22.56 4.76
C ALA A 326 9.32 21.17 4.84
N PHE A 327 9.02 20.29 3.87
CA PHE A 327 9.63 18.97 3.79
C PHE A 327 11.15 19.01 3.61
N TYR A 328 11.64 19.78 2.63
CA TYR A 328 13.08 19.88 2.38
C TYR A 328 13.81 20.60 3.52
N CYS A 329 13.22 21.64 4.12
CA CYS A 329 13.76 22.26 5.34
C CYS A 329 13.93 21.23 6.47
N ARG A 330 12.94 20.35 6.70
CA ARG A 330 13.06 19.27 7.69
C ARG A 330 14.13 18.24 7.31
N LYS A 331 14.28 17.88 6.03
CA LYS A 331 15.37 16.99 5.57
C LYS A 331 16.75 17.61 5.86
N ILE A 332 16.93 18.90 5.60
CA ILE A 332 18.16 19.63 5.89
C ILE A 332 18.43 19.65 7.39
N ALA A 333 17.45 20.06 8.21
CA ALA A 333 17.58 20.09 9.66
C ALA A 333 18.00 18.72 10.22
N ARG A 334 17.35 17.64 9.80
CA ARG A 334 17.71 16.26 10.19
C ARG A 334 19.12 15.87 9.77
N SER A 335 19.55 16.30 8.58
CA SER A 335 20.92 16.05 8.14
C SER A 335 21.94 16.74 9.05
N VAL A 336 21.63 17.94 9.53
CA VAL A 336 22.47 18.66 10.50
C VAL A 336 22.44 17.95 11.85
N GLU A 337 21.27 17.58 12.37
CA GLU A 337 21.12 16.85 13.64
C GLU A 337 21.95 15.56 13.69
N ARG A 338 21.95 14.77 12.60
CA ARG A 338 22.78 13.56 12.49
C ARG A 338 24.27 13.88 12.50
N ARG A 339 24.72 14.89 11.75
CA ARG A 339 26.13 15.28 11.67
C ARG A 339 26.66 15.86 12.99
N LEU A 340 25.78 16.45 13.80
CA LEU A 340 26.10 16.95 15.13
C LEU A 340 26.01 15.86 16.22
N GLY A 341 25.68 14.61 15.88
CA GLY A 341 25.56 13.51 16.84
C GLY A 341 24.36 13.60 17.78
N ILE A 342 23.38 14.49 17.49
CA ILE A 342 22.16 14.64 18.29
C ILE A 342 21.28 13.38 18.16
N ILE A 343 21.24 12.82 16.95
CA ILE A 343 20.53 11.58 16.65
C ILE A 343 21.55 10.45 16.66
N LYS A 344 21.35 9.46 17.53
CA LYS A 344 22.21 8.27 17.61
C LYS A 344 22.12 7.49 16.30
N VAL A 345 23.23 6.88 15.90
CA VAL A 345 23.31 6.02 14.72
C VAL A 345 23.61 4.60 15.19
N TYR A 346 22.90 3.64 14.62
CA TYR A 346 23.06 2.22 14.92
C TYR A 346 24.49 1.78 14.58
N GLY A 347 25.17 1.14 15.53
CA GLY A 347 26.55 0.67 15.38
C GLY A 347 27.64 1.74 15.40
N ALA A 348 27.30 3.01 15.72
CA ALA A 348 28.25 4.12 15.84
C ALA A 348 28.60 4.48 17.28
#